data_AF-A0A821WWN8-F1
#
_entry.id   AF-A0A821WWN8-F1
#
_cell.length_a   1.000
_cell.length_b   1.000
_cell.length_c   1.000
_cell.angle_alpha   90.00
_cell.angle_beta   90.00
_cell.angle_gamma   90.00
#
_symmetry.space_group_name_H-M   'P 1'
#
loop_
_entity.id
_entity.type
_entity.pdbx_description
1 polymer ?
#
loop_
_entity_poly.entity_id
_entity_poly.type
_entity_poly.pdbx_seq_one_letter_code
_entity_poly.pdbx_strand_id
1 'polypeptide(L)'
;MSRDHMENLKRSYFAAQAVQEHKRVRGIFDRYKMAPIEDNAKEYIKAIVSLEYGKKYAAGDTTASGGSDDNDDVIRRKERILHTLIKPDELNIIKQCAIDIAEASWNLHNAPTGIKYETDKALGTDKHVFSILGPHLGHYYGDIILVFKSEVMLHPDANFSPQAGTSFASGSTFKHRPWVKDPGTEPERIKCFHESKLHCAVPGYEYAAAAELIVISGLLKNTINVDVRDIMTRWKKVDSHQVLEAHLPQLVPLDYIEEVYIAKNLFDSLTPAAQESAKKIFRDSLHITKHEINLTDTGGGGSQPSDKSRANYQDYVMSALIEKFNKRKDRTRHLHGSVLTLAPSAFTDHIMLPPTIGQARTQYLRTHKQSSNSDDIYIYWETMYGDMMVTLSDERIDPDKTQPDIQCLVCYIAERPSTITATYSETYSYLNAGEPYRHSVIKITGKCSSSSRTFHRGANIENFLTYCLKIEKKTGQATLSHAGPNSIYCYET
;
A
#
# COMPACT_ATOMS: atom_id res chain seq x y z
N MET A 1 1.95 -6.85 -5.87
CA MET A 1 1.55 -6.00 -7.02
C MET A 1 0.37 -6.67 -7.71
N SER A 2 -0.54 -5.90 -8.30
CA SER A 2 -1.68 -6.45 -9.05
C SER A 2 -1.26 -7.12 -10.36
N ARG A 3 -2.13 -7.94 -10.96
CA ARG A 3 -1.88 -8.54 -12.27
C ARG A 3 -1.84 -7.50 -13.38
N ASP A 4 -2.73 -6.51 -13.38
CA ASP A 4 -2.74 -5.42 -14.35
C ASP A 4 -1.41 -4.64 -14.36
N HIS A 5 -0.87 -4.34 -13.18
CA HIS A 5 0.46 -3.74 -13.06
C HIS A 5 1.55 -4.63 -13.68
N MET A 6 1.51 -5.94 -13.40
CA MET A 6 2.47 -6.89 -13.98
C MET A 6 2.34 -7.04 -15.50
N GLU A 7 1.16 -6.82 -16.08
CA GLU A 7 0.98 -6.79 -17.54
C GLU A 7 1.60 -5.53 -18.16
N ASN A 8 1.54 -4.40 -17.47
CA ASN A 8 2.20 -3.17 -17.92
C ASN A 8 3.73 -3.28 -17.94
N LEU A 9 4.32 -4.17 -17.13
CA LEU A 9 5.75 -4.49 -17.17
C LEU A 9 6.22 -5.09 -18.51
N LYS A 10 5.32 -5.58 -19.38
CA LYS A 10 5.69 -5.98 -20.76
C LYS A 10 6.20 -4.80 -21.59
N ARG A 11 5.78 -3.58 -21.24
CA ARG A 11 6.02 -2.39 -22.04
C ARG A 11 7.32 -1.74 -21.58
N SER A 12 8.33 -1.72 -22.44
CA SER A 12 9.66 -1.17 -22.10
C SER A 12 9.59 0.28 -21.60
N TYR A 13 8.67 1.10 -22.14
CA TYR A 13 8.50 2.48 -21.67
C TYR A 13 8.03 2.56 -20.21
N PHE A 14 7.20 1.60 -19.77
CA PHE A 14 6.67 1.56 -18.40
C PHE A 14 7.78 1.21 -17.41
N ALA A 15 8.60 0.21 -17.73
CA ALA A 15 9.79 -0.11 -16.95
C ALA A 15 10.81 1.05 -16.95
N ALA A 16 11.00 1.75 -18.08
CA ALA A 16 11.85 2.93 -18.16
C ALA A 16 11.35 4.09 -17.29
N GLN A 17 10.03 4.22 -17.08
CA GLN A 17 9.47 5.19 -16.15
C GLN A 17 9.80 4.81 -14.69
N ALA A 18 9.68 3.54 -14.32
CA ALA A 18 10.07 3.07 -12.97
C ALA A 18 11.56 3.35 -12.65
N VAL A 19 12.45 3.28 -13.66
CA VAL A 19 13.86 3.68 -13.51
C VAL A 19 14.00 5.16 -13.23
N GLN A 20 13.27 6.02 -13.94
CA GLN A 20 13.30 7.47 -13.71
C GLN A 20 12.77 7.83 -12.32
N GLU A 21 11.80 7.08 -11.81
CA GLU A 21 11.23 7.26 -10.48
C GLU A 21 12.12 6.69 -9.36
N HIS A 22 13.13 5.89 -9.69
CA HIS A 22 14.01 5.27 -8.72
C HIS A 22 14.80 6.34 -7.94
N LYS A 23 14.78 6.27 -6.60
CA LYS A 23 15.36 7.27 -5.69
C LYS A 23 16.80 7.68 -6.05
N ARG A 24 17.65 6.73 -6.45
CA ARG A 24 19.05 7.03 -6.82
C ARG A 24 19.16 7.82 -8.12
N VAL A 25 18.25 7.58 -9.07
CA VAL A 25 18.20 8.28 -10.37
C VAL A 25 17.58 9.66 -10.20
N ARG A 26 16.44 9.77 -9.49
CA ARG A 26 15.85 11.08 -9.14
C ARG A 26 16.82 11.96 -8.37
N GLY A 27 17.55 11.39 -7.41
CA GLY A 27 18.57 12.12 -6.65
C GLY A 27 19.68 12.74 -7.51
N ILE A 28 19.93 12.20 -8.71
CA ILE A 28 20.83 12.80 -9.70
C ILE A 28 20.12 13.96 -10.41
N PHE A 29 18.90 13.76 -10.91
CA PHE A 29 18.13 14.81 -11.58
C PHE A 29 17.92 16.04 -10.67
N ASP A 30 17.60 15.79 -9.42
CA ASP A 30 17.40 16.82 -8.40
C ASP A 30 18.66 17.58 -8.00
N ARG A 31 19.82 16.93 -8.12
CA ARG A 31 21.12 17.54 -7.79
C ARG A 31 21.51 18.57 -8.85
N TYR A 32 21.28 18.26 -10.12
CA TYR A 32 21.67 19.14 -11.22
C TYR A 32 20.56 20.09 -11.64
N LYS A 33 19.28 19.68 -11.58
CA LYS A 33 18.09 20.46 -11.98
C LYS A 33 18.22 21.10 -13.37
N MET A 34 18.80 20.38 -14.32
CA MET A 34 19.03 20.85 -15.68
C MET A 34 18.27 19.97 -16.67
N ALA A 35 17.36 20.58 -17.45
CA ALA A 35 16.58 19.88 -18.47
C ALA A 35 17.45 19.04 -19.42
N PRO A 36 18.62 19.50 -19.91
CA PRO A 36 19.49 18.67 -20.75
C PRO A 36 19.95 17.36 -20.10
N ILE A 37 20.15 17.32 -18.78
CA ILE A 37 20.54 16.08 -18.09
C ILE A 37 19.36 15.12 -18.03
N GLU A 38 18.18 15.63 -17.66
CA GLU A 38 16.97 14.82 -17.54
C GLU A 38 16.53 14.26 -18.90
N ASP A 39 16.52 15.09 -19.96
CA ASP A 39 16.12 14.67 -21.30
C ASP A 39 17.07 13.63 -21.89
N ASN A 40 18.39 13.84 -21.78
CA ASN A 40 19.36 12.87 -22.27
C ASN A 40 19.36 11.58 -21.43
N ALA A 41 19.15 11.67 -20.12
CA ALA A 41 19.01 10.50 -19.26
C ALA A 41 17.73 9.71 -19.56
N LYS A 42 16.61 10.37 -19.83
CA LYS A 42 15.34 9.74 -20.25
C LYS A 42 15.53 8.90 -21.51
N GLU A 43 16.16 9.46 -22.54
CA GLU A 43 16.44 8.72 -23.77
C GLU A 43 17.45 7.59 -23.56
N TYR A 44 18.50 7.82 -22.78
CA TYR A 44 19.49 6.81 -22.42
C TYR A 44 18.86 5.60 -21.70
N ILE A 45 18.02 5.87 -20.69
CA ILE A 45 17.28 4.85 -19.93
C ILE A 45 16.34 4.06 -20.87
N LYS A 46 15.54 4.75 -21.70
CA LYS A 46 14.62 4.10 -22.65
C LYS A 46 15.35 3.14 -23.60
N ALA A 47 16.52 3.55 -24.11
CA ALA A 47 17.31 2.73 -25.02
C ALA A 47 17.91 1.50 -24.31
N ILE A 48 18.44 1.65 -23.09
CA ILE A 48 18.95 0.51 -22.30
C ILE A 48 17.82 -0.49 -22.02
N VAL A 49 16.69 -0.02 -21.50
CA VAL A 49 15.56 -0.91 -21.15
C VAL A 49 15.05 -1.63 -22.40
N SER A 50 14.94 -0.95 -23.53
CA SER A 50 14.50 -1.56 -24.79
C SER A 50 15.51 -2.60 -25.30
N LEU A 51 16.81 -2.33 -25.19
CA LEU A 51 17.85 -3.30 -25.52
C LEU A 51 17.77 -4.54 -24.63
N GLU A 52 17.63 -4.38 -23.31
CA GLU A 52 17.49 -5.51 -22.38
C GLU A 52 16.24 -6.35 -22.67
N TYR A 53 15.12 -5.71 -23.02
CA TYR A 53 13.90 -6.42 -23.41
C TYR A 53 14.09 -7.16 -24.74
N GLY A 54 14.75 -6.54 -25.72
CA GLY A 54 15.08 -7.14 -27.00
C GLY A 54 15.91 -8.42 -26.87
N LYS A 55 16.91 -8.44 -25.97
CA LYS A 55 17.71 -9.65 -25.67
C LYS A 55 16.86 -10.82 -25.20
N LYS A 56 15.75 -10.56 -24.50
CA LYS A 56 14.89 -11.60 -23.92
C LYS A 56 13.75 -12.02 -24.87
N TYR A 57 13.20 -11.10 -25.68
CA TYR A 57 12.17 -11.39 -26.69
C TYR A 57 12.71 -12.04 -27.96
N ALA A 58 13.93 -11.70 -28.40
CA ALA A 58 14.57 -12.33 -29.56
C ALA A 58 14.81 -13.85 -29.39
N ALA A 59 14.71 -14.35 -28.15
CA ALA A 59 14.77 -15.77 -27.85
C ALA A 59 13.42 -16.53 -28.07
N GLY A 60 12.32 -15.85 -28.44
CA GLY A 60 11.01 -16.51 -28.51
C GLY A 60 9.90 -15.91 -29.38
N ASP A 61 9.99 -14.67 -29.91
CA ASP A 61 8.91 -14.11 -30.73
C ASP A 61 9.42 -13.07 -31.76
N THR A 62 9.05 -13.22 -33.04
CA THR A 62 9.51 -12.42 -34.19
C THR A 62 8.78 -11.09 -34.37
N THR A 63 8.02 -10.63 -33.37
CA THR A 63 7.19 -9.42 -33.48
C THR A 63 7.80 -8.15 -32.87
N ALA A 64 8.99 -8.22 -32.25
CA ALA A 64 9.72 -7.04 -31.76
C ALA A 64 10.65 -6.46 -32.85
N SER A 65 10.08 -5.91 -33.92
CA SER A 65 10.83 -5.19 -34.97
C SER A 65 11.10 -3.73 -34.56
N GLY A 66 12.04 -3.55 -33.63
CA GLY A 66 12.72 -2.28 -33.36
C GLY A 66 14.21 -2.58 -33.16
N GLY A 67 15.02 -2.33 -34.20
CA GLY A 67 16.37 -2.88 -34.35
C GLY A 67 17.32 -2.57 -33.18
N SER A 68 18.04 -3.59 -32.71
CA SER A 68 19.08 -3.46 -31.67
C SER A 68 20.12 -2.40 -32.01
N ASP A 69 20.45 -2.26 -33.30
CA ASP A 69 21.49 -1.37 -33.80
C ASP A 69 21.16 0.11 -33.55
N ASP A 70 19.89 0.50 -33.60
CA ASP A 70 19.45 1.89 -33.33
C ASP A 70 19.53 2.21 -31.84
N ASN A 71 19.21 1.25 -30.96
CA ASN A 71 19.33 1.42 -29.51
C ASN A 71 20.79 1.53 -29.07
N ASP A 72 21.70 0.72 -29.61
CA ASP A 72 23.12 0.78 -29.28
C ASP A 72 23.75 2.13 -29.67
N ASP A 73 23.35 2.69 -30.82
CA ASP A 73 23.80 4.02 -31.26
C ASP A 73 23.23 5.15 -30.37
N VAL A 74 21.97 5.06 -29.96
CA VAL A 74 21.36 5.98 -28.99
C VAL A 74 22.09 5.92 -27.65
N ILE A 75 22.35 4.71 -27.13
CA ILE A 75 23.10 4.50 -25.87
C ILE A 75 24.47 5.17 -25.97
N ARG A 76 25.27 4.88 -26.99
CA ARG A 76 26.61 5.46 -27.17
C ARG A 76 26.60 6.99 -27.30
N ARG A 77 25.58 7.55 -27.96
CA ARG A 77 25.46 9.00 -28.16
C ARG A 77 25.10 9.69 -26.85
N LYS A 78 24.11 9.16 -26.13
CA LYS A 78 23.62 9.75 -24.88
C LYS A 78 24.58 9.53 -23.73
N GLU A 79 25.27 8.39 -23.66
CA GLU A 79 26.35 8.13 -22.70
C GLU A 79 27.46 9.17 -22.84
N ARG A 80 27.90 9.49 -24.07
CA ARG A 80 28.90 10.54 -24.33
C ARG A 80 28.47 11.92 -23.84
N ILE A 81 27.21 12.29 -24.06
CA ILE A 81 26.67 13.57 -23.60
C ILE A 81 26.57 13.59 -22.07
N LEU A 82 26.03 12.54 -21.45
CA LEU A 82 25.88 12.48 -19.99
C LEU A 82 27.24 12.46 -19.29
N HIS A 83 28.25 11.80 -19.87
CA HIS A 83 29.60 11.77 -19.30
C HIS A 83 30.26 13.16 -19.23
N THR A 84 29.82 14.14 -20.02
CA THR A 84 30.31 15.54 -19.89
C THR A 84 29.49 16.37 -18.91
N LEU A 85 28.30 15.90 -18.50
CA LEU A 85 27.35 16.64 -17.69
C LEU A 85 27.24 16.15 -16.23
N ILE A 86 27.48 14.86 -15.97
CA ILE A 86 27.36 14.24 -14.65
C ILE A 86 28.61 13.41 -14.29
N LYS A 87 28.74 13.03 -13.02
CA LYS A 87 29.89 12.23 -12.56
C LYS A 87 29.83 10.81 -13.13
N PRO A 88 30.99 10.17 -13.42
CA PRO A 88 31.02 8.79 -13.92
C PRO A 88 30.27 7.80 -13.02
N ASP A 89 30.39 7.93 -11.69
CA ASP A 89 29.67 7.08 -10.74
C ASP A 89 28.15 7.25 -10.82
N GLU A 90 27.67 8.47 -11.08
CA GLU A 90 26.23 8.78 -11.22
C GLU A 90 25.68 8.22 -12.54
N LEU A 91 26.44 8.32 -13.62
CA LEU A 91 26.08 7.70 -14.90
C LEU A 91 26.01 6.17 -14.76
N ASN A 92 26.96 5.56 -14.04
CA ASN A 92 26.93 4.13 -13.75
C ASN A 92 25.72 3.74 -12.90
N ILE A 93 25.29 4.59 -11.97
CA ILE A 93 24.05 4.38 -11.20
C ILE A 93 22.83 4.33 -12.13
N ILE A 94 22.71 5.28 -13.06
CA ILE A 94 21.59 5.32 -14.02
C ILE A 94 21.59 4.04 -14.86
N LYS A 95 22.75 3.67 -15.40
CA LYS A 95 22.93 2.47 -16.22
C LYS A 95 22.56 1.20 -15.47
N GLN A 96 23.10 1.02 -14.25
CA GLN A 96 22.85 -0.18 -13.45
C GLN A 96 21.37 -0.26 -13.02
N CYS A 97 20.77 0.86 -12.58
CA CYS A 97 19.35 0.89 -12.26
C CYS A 97 18.47 0.53 -13.47
N ALA A 98 18.82 1.00 -14.67
CA ALA A 98 18.10 0.66 -15.90
C ALA A 98 18.16 -0.84 -16.20
N ILE A 99 19.34 -1.46 -16.07
CA ILE A 99 19.53 -2.90 -16.28
C ILE A 99 18.78 -3.70 -15.21
N ASP A 100 19.00 -3.39 -13.93
CA ASP A 100 18.41 -4.12 -12.80
C ASP A 100 16.88 -4.09 -12.84
N ILE A 101 16.28 -2.92 -13.11
CA ILE A 101 14.83 -2.77 -13.17
C ILE A 101 14.27 -3.42 -14.44
N ALA A 102 14.98 -3.35 -15.57
CA ALA A 102 14.55 -4.06 -16.78
C ALA A 102 14.51 -5.57 -16.56
N GLU A 103 15.58 -6.14 -16.00
CA GLU A 103 15.66 -7.56 -15.68
C GLU A 103 14.62 -7.98 -14.63
N ALA A 104 14.47 -7.21 -13.56
CA ALA A 104 13.46 -7.48 -12.54
C ALA A 104 12.04 -7.43 -13.10
N SER A 105 11.73 -6.43 -13.94
CA SER A 105 10.42 -6.29 -14.59
C SER A 105 10.12 -7.45 -15.53
N TRP A 106 11.12 -7.86 -16.34
CA TRP A 106 11.02 -9.03 -17.21
C TRP A 106 10.75 -10.30 -16.43
N ASN A 107 11.56 -10.57 -15.40
CA ASN A 107 11.45 -11.77 -14.58
C ASN A 107 10.12 -11.81 -13.83
N LEU A 108 9.64 -10.68 -13.32
CA LEU A 108 8.37 -10.59 -12.62
C LEU A 108 7.19 -10.81 -13.57
N HIS A 109 7.23 -10.24 -14.77
CA HIS A 109 6.20 -10.45 -15.78
C HIS A 109 6.12 -11.91 -16.23
N ASN A 110 7.27 -12.52 -16.52
CA ASN A 110 7.36 -13.89 -17.02
C ASN A 110 7.33 -14.96 -15.92
N ALA A 111 7.20 -14.57 -14.65
CA ALA A 111 7.04 -15.52 -13.57
C ALA A 111 5.83 -16.42 -13.87
N PRO A 112 5.95 -17.74 -13.75
CA PRO A 112 4.85 -18.67 -14.00
C PRO A 112 3.73 -18.54 -12.96
N THR A 113 3.98 -17.74 -11.90
CA THR A 113 3.07 -17.50 -10.79
C THR A 113 2.19 -16.27 -11.02
N GLY A 114 1.05 -16.24 -10.35
CA GLY A 114 0.04 -15.18 -10.48
C GLY A 114 -1.21 -15.68 -11.22
N ILE A 115 -2.37 -15.32 -10.68
CA ILE A 115 -3.66 -15.77 -11.20
C ILE A 115 -3.82 -15.23 -12.64
N LYS A 116 -4.00 -16.13 -13.61
CA LYS A 116 -4.32 -15.83 -15.03
C LYS A 116 -5.76 -16.25 -15.32
N TYR A 117 -6.65 -16.00 -14.36
CA TYR A 117 -8.02 -16.41 -14.50
C TYR A 117 -8.77 -15.31 -15.24
N GLU A 118 -9.33 -15.63 -16.41
CA GLU A 118 -9.97 -14.62 -17.28
C GLU A 118 -11.10 -13.88 -16.56
N THR A 119 -11.81 -14.58 -15.66
CA THR A 119 -12.88 -14.01 -14.83
C THR A 119 -12.38 -12.90 -13.90
N ASP A 120 -11.08 -12.84 -13.55
CA ASP A 120 -10.53 -11.75 -12.74
C ASP A 120 -10.68 -10.39 -13.41
N LYS A 121 -10.60 -10.33 -14.75
CA LYS A 121 -10.82 -9.09 -15.51
C LYS A 121 -12.28 -8.62 -15.42
N ALA A 122 -13.22 -9.57 -15.47
CA ALA A 122 -14.64 -9.28 -15.34
C ALA A 122 -15.00 -8.83 -13.91
N LEU A 123 -14.33 -9.40 -12.91
CA LEU A 123 -14.44 -9.00 -11.49
C LEU A 123 -13.64 -7.72 -11.16
N GLY A 124 -12.70 -7.31 -12.03
CA GLY A 124 -11.74 -6.24 -11.76
C GLY A 124 -10.74 -6.55 -10.63
N THR A 125 -10.63 -7.81 -10.20
CA THR A 125 -9.69 -8.26 -9.16
C THR A 125 -8.25 -8.25 -9.65
N ASP A 126 -8.04 -8.29 -10.97
CA ASP A 126 -6.73 -8.17 -11.62
C ASP A 126 -6.05 -6.81 -11.38
N LYS A 127 -6.82 -5.78 -11.04
CA LYS A 127 -6.34 -4.42 -10.72
C LYS A 127 -5.82 -4.26 -9.29
N HIS A 128 -6.06 -5.24 -8.43
CA HIS A 128 -5.74 -5.16 -7.00
C HIS A 128 -4.68 -6.19 -6.59
N VAL A 129 -4.01 -5.94 -5.48
CA VAL A 129 -3.27 -6.99 -4.78
C VAL A 129 -4.27 -7.85 -4.02
N PHE A 130 -4.38 -9.11 -4.41
CA PHE A 130 -5.19 -10.10 -3.70
C PHE A 130 -4.56 -10.44 -2.35
N SER A 131 -5.40 -10.49 -1.31
CA SER A 131 -5.04 -10.94 0.03
C SER A 131 -6.24 -11.58 0.72
N ILE A 132 -6.00 -12.28 1.83
CA ILE A 132 -7.06 -12.86 2.67
C ILE A 132 -7.04 -12.12 4.00
N LEU A 133 -8.20 -11.58 4.39
CA LEU A 133 -8.38 -10.94 5.70
C LEU A 133 -8.73 -12.03 6.73
N GLY A 134 -7.69 -12.73 7.18
CA GLY A 134 -7.78 -13.85 8.10
C GLY A 134 -6.69 -14.89 7.82
N PRO A 135 -6.77 -16.07 8.46
CA PRO A 135 -5.90 -17.20 8.16
C PRO A 135 -5.95 -17.57 6.67
N HIS A 136 -4.80 -17.49 6.00
CA HIS A 136 -4.65 -18.05 4.67
C HIS A 136 -4.17 -19.51 4.80
N LEU A 137 -5.03 -20.47 4.48
CA LEU A 137 -4.73 -21.90 4.54
C LEU A 137 -4.57 -22.61 3.20
N GLY A 138 -4.91 -21.96 2.08
CA GLY A 138 -4.73 -22.55 0.76
C GLY A 138 -3.26 -22.78 0.45
N HIS A 139 -2.79 -24.01 0.54
CA HIS A 139 -1.38 -24.37 0.34
C HIS A 139 -0.93 -24.22 -1.12
N TYR A 140 -1.89 -24.11 -2.04
CA TYR A 140 -1.66 -23.81 -3.46
C TYR A 140 -1.13 -22.39 -3.74
N TYR A 141 -1.05 -21.51 -2.73
CA TYR A 141 -0.40 -20.19 -2.85
C TYR A 141 1.07 -20.17 -2.38
N GLY A 142 1.60 -21.30 -1.91
CA GLY A 142 3.00 -21.46 -1.50
C GLY A 142 3.26 -21.30 0.00
N ASP A 143 4.54 -21.37 0.37
CA ASP A 143 4.97 -21.53 1.77
C ASP A 143 5.61 -20.27 2.39
N ILE A 144 5.59 -19.15 1.66
CA ILE A 144 5.99 -17.84 2.18
C ILE A 144 4.74 -17.11 2.62
N ILE A 145 4.62 -16.83 3.92
CA ILE A 145 3.45 -16.16 4.49
C ILE A 145 3.80 -14.71 4.77
N LEU A 146 3.12 -13.80 4.09
CA LEU A 146 3.21 -12.36 4.29
C LEU A 146 2.02 -11.88 5.12
N VAL A 147 2.30 -11.19 6.23
CA VAL A 147 1.28 -10.60 7.10
C VAL A 147 1.32 -9.10 6.91
N PHE A 148 0.22 -8.52 6.46
CA PHE A 148 0.10 -7.08 6.31
C PHE A 148 -0.31 -6.41 7.63
N LYS A 149 0.16 -5.18 7.83
CA LYS A 149 -0.33 -4.25 8.84
C LYS A 149 -1.80 -3.94 8.55
N SER A 150 -2.63 -3.93 9.59
CA SER A 150 -4.07 -3.67 9.48
C SER A 150 -4.41 -2.35 8.80
N GLU A 151 -3.51 -1.37 8.89
CA GLU A 151 -3.62 -0.03 8.35
C GLU A 151 -3.75 -0.02 6.83
N VAL A 152 -3.29 -1.07 6.13
CA VAL A 152 -3.50 -1.18 4.68
C VAL A 152 -4.99 -1.22 4.31
N MET A 153 -5.86 -1.69 5.22
CA MET A 153 -7.32 -1.72 5.04
C MET A 153 -7.97 -0.33 5.12
N LEU A 154 -7.23 0.67 5.58
CA LEU A 154 -7.68 2.06 5.63
C LEU A 154 -7.28 2.85 4.37
N HIS A 155 -6.57 2.21 3.44
CA HIS A 155 -6.23 2.82 2.16
C HIS A 155 -7.52 3.01 1.33
N PRO A 156 -7.71 4.16 0.65
CA PRO A 156 -8.91 4.43 -0.17
C PRO A 156 -9.13 3.42 -1.32
N ASP A 157 -8.07 2.78 -1.80
CA ASP A 157 -8.16 1.74 -2.83
C ASP A 157 -8.32 0.32 -2.24
N ALA A 158 -8.32 0.18 -0.90
CA ALA A 158 -8.47 -1.11 -0.23
C ALA A 158 -9.94 -1.40 0.08
N ASN A 159 -10.45 -2.50 -0.44
CA ASN A 159 -11.78 -3.01 -0.12
C ASN A 159 -11.71 -4.50 0.21
N PHE A 160 -12.80 -5.06 0.72
CA PHE A 160 -12.87 -6.49 0.97
C PHE A 160 -14.27 -7.03 0.74
N SER A 161 -14.39 -8.29 0.35
CA SER A 161 -15.65 -8.99 0.13
C SER A 161 -15.83 -10.13 1.12
N PRO A 162 -17.09 -10.53 1.42
CA PRO A 162 -17.41 -11.65 2.31
C PRO A 162 -16.71 -12.97 1.97
N GLN A 163 -16.48 -13.20 0.68
CA GLN A 163 -15.83 -14.38 0.12
C GLN A 163 -15.10 -13.97 -1.17
N ALA A 164 -14.37 -14.92 -1.77
CA ALA A 164 -13.63 -14.64 -2.99
C ALA A 164 -14.51 -14.24 -4.19
N GLY A 165 -14.04 -13.31 -5.01
CA GLY A 165 -14.75 -12.87 -6.22
C GLY A 165 -15.06 -14.03 -7.17
N THR A 166 -14.15 -14.98 -7.31
CA THR A 166 -14.36 -16.21 -8.10
C THR A 166 -15.47 -17.11 -7.53
N SER A 167 -15.70 -17.07 -6.21
CA SER A 167 -16.83 -17.76 -5.57
C SER A 167 -18.17 -17.11 -5.90
N PHE A 168 -18.20 -15.79 -6.13
CA PHE A 168 -19.39 -15.13 -6.66
C PHE A 168 -19.65 -15.56 -8.10
N ALA A 169 -18.68 -15.44 -9.01
CA ALA A 169 -18.86 -15.78 -10.42
C ALA A 169 -19.38 -17.23 -10.62
N SER A 170 -18.79 -18.20 -9.91
CA SER A 170 -19.21 -19.61 -9.94
C SER A 170 -20.55 -19.91 -9.25
N GLY A 171 -21.11 -18.96 -8.50
CA GLY A 171 -22.30 -19.15 -7.67
C GLY A 171 -22.04 -19.89 -6.35
N SER A 172 -20.80 -20.28 -6.06
CA SER A 172 -20.41 -20.96 -4.81
C SER A 172 -20.76 -20.15 -3.57
N THR A 173 -20.58 -18.82 -3.64
CA THR A 173 -20.92 -17.87 -2.57
C THR A 173 -22.33 -18.07 -2.01
N PHE A 174 -23.33 -18.28 -2.88
CA PHE A 174 -24.74 -18.39 -2.47
C PHE A 174 -25.05 -19.72 -1.78
N LYS A 175 -24.21 -20.75 -1.96
CA LYS A 175 -24.30 -22.01 -1.19
C LYS A 175 -23.81 -21.81 0.25
N HIS A 176 -22.82 -20.94 0.43
CA HIS A 176 -22.23 -20.65 1.74
C HIS A 176 -22.96 -19.52 2.48
N ARG A 177 -23.75 -18.71 1.75
CA ARG A 177 -24.54 -17.59 2.26
C ARG A 177 -26.03 -17.81 1.97
N PRO A 178 -26.70 -18.77 2.64
CA PRO A 178 -28.09 -19.14 2.34
C PRO A 178 -29.12 -18.02 2.56
N TRP A 179 -28.73 -16.93 3.24
CA TRP A 179 -29.55 -15.72 3.37
C TRP A 179 -29.51 -14.80 2.14
N VAL A 180 -28.63 -15.06 1.18
CA VAL A 180 -28.53 -14.32 -0.09
C VAL A 180 -28.99 -15.23 -1.22
N LYS A 181 -29.99 -14.79 -1.98
CA LYS A 181 -30.51 -15.52 -3.14
C LYS A 181 -29.50 -15.42 -4.30
N ASP A 182 -29.21 -16.55 -4.95
CA ASP A 182 -28.42 -16.58 -6.18
C ASP A 182 -29.20 -15.88 -7.32
N PRO A 183 -28.63 -14.83 -7.95
CA PRO A 183 -29.27 -14.15 -9.08
C PRO A 183 -29.21 -14.97 -10.38
N GLY A 184 -28.47 -16.09 -10.41
CA GLY A 184 -28.52 -17.11 -11.45
C GLY A 184 -27.45 -16.97 -12.54
N THR A 185 -27.31 -15.79 -13.15
CA THR A 185 -26.34 -15.59 -14.26
C THR A 185 -25.01 -15.03 -13.75
N GLU A 186 -23.90 -15.40 -14.39
CA GLU A 186 -22.56 -14.91 -14.00
C GLU A 186 -22.46 -13.37 -13.97
N PRO A 187 -22.96 -12.61 -14.96
CA PRO A 187 -22.92 -11.14 -14.91
C PRO A 187 -23.65 -10.54 -13.70
N GLU A 188 -24.83 -11.07 -13.33
CA GLU A 188 -25.56 -10.61 -12.15
C GLU A 188 -24.84 -11.01 -10.85
N ARG A 189 -24.18 -12.16 -10.83
CA ARG A 189 -23.34 -12.57 -9.69
C ARG A 189 -22.12 -11.67 -9.52
N ILE A 190 -21.49 -11.26 -10.63
CA ILE A 190 -20.39 -10.28 -10.63
C ILE A 190 -20.88 -8.92 -10.12
N LYS A 191 -22.07 -8.49 -10.53
CA LYS A 191 -22.70 -7.29 -9.98
C LYS A 191 -22.91 -7.40 -8.46
N CYS A 192 -23.45 -8.52 -7.97
CA CYS A 192 -23.57 -8.78 -6.54
C CYS A 192 -22.22 -8.78 -5.81
N PHE A 193 -21.15 -9.25 -6.44
CA PHE A 193 -19.80 -9.16 -5.89
C PHE A 193 -19.41 -7.70 -5.63
N HIS A 194 -19.55 -6.83 -6.62
CA HIS A 194 -19.25 -5.40 -6.47
C HIS A 194 -20.12 -4.71 -5.42
N GLU A 195 -21.42 -5.03 -5.38
CA GLU A 195 -22.36 -4.50 -4.38
C GLU A 195 -22.09 -5.00 -2.95
N SER A 196 -21.39 -6.13 -2.81
CA SER A 196 -21.04 -6.72 -1.51
C SER A 196 -19.72 -6.23 -0.92
N LYS A 197 -18.97 -5.40 -1.65
CA LYS A 197 -17.68 -4.90 -1.19
C LYS A 197 -17.84 -3.96 -0.01
N LEU A 198 -17.02 -4.20 1.01
CA LEU A 198 -16.91 -3.40 2.21
C LEU A 198 -15.67 -2.52 2.11
N HIS A 199 -15.81 -1.26 2.52
CA HIS A 199 -14.77 -0.26 2.43
C HIS A 199 -14.81 0.63 3.67
N CYS A 200 -13.63 1.03 4.18
CA CYS A 200 -13.52 1.80 5.43
C CYS A 200 -14.19 3.19 5.37
N ALA A 201 -14.40 3.73 4.18
CA ALA A 201 -15.16 4.97 3.97
C ALA A 201 -16.67 4.82 4.11
N VAL A 202 -17.20 3.59 4.15
CA VAL A 202 -18.65 3.35 4.26
C VAL A 202 -19.02 3.27 5.74
N PRO A 203 -19.89 4.15 6.27
CA PRO A 203 -20.31 4.07 7.66
C PRO A 203 -20.91 2.70 8.01
N GLY A 204 -20.42 2.07 9.07
CA GLY A 204 -20.92 0.78 9.55
C GLY A 204 -20.40 -0.44 8.79
N TYR A 205 -19.40 -0.28 7.92
CA TYR A 205 -18.75 -1.40 7.22
C TYR A 205 -18.20 -2.45 8.18
N GLU A 206 -17.72 -2.04 9.35
CA GLU A 206 -17.19 -2.89 10.41
C GLU A 206 -18.28 -3.75 11.05
N TYR A 207 -19.49 -3.21 11.21
CA TYR A 207 -20.65 -3.94 11.71
C TYR A 207 -21.14 -4.95 10.67
N ALA A 208 -21.17 -4.54 9.39
CA ALA A 208 -21.52 -5.45 8.30
C ALA A 208 -20.51 -6.60 8.20
N ALA A 209 -19.20 -6.31 8.27
CA ALA A 209 -18.14 -7.32 8.30
C ALA A 209 -18.28 -8.27 9.49
N ALA A 210 -18.51 -7.74 10.69
CA ALA A 210 -18.69 -8.53 11.90
C ALA A 210 -19.93 -9.42 11.83
N ALA A 211 -21.07 -8.89 11.37
CA ALA A 211 -22.30 -9.64 11.20
C ALA A 211 -22.11 -10.80 10.21
N GLU A 212 -21.45 -10.53 9.08
CA GLU A 212 -21.13 -11.55 8.09
C GLU A 212 -20.30 -12.69 8.70
N LEU A 213 -19.24 -12.36 9.45
CA LEU A 213 -18.40 -13.35 10.14
C LEU A 213 -19.16 -14.15 11.21
N ILE A 214 -20.03 -13.49 11.98
CA ILE A 214 -20.87 -14.12 13.00
C ILE A 214 -21.82 -15.11 12.35
N VAL A 215 -22.58 -14.69 11.34
CA VAL A 215 -23.60 -15.54 10.71
C VAL A 215 -22.93 -16.74 10.02
N ILE A 216 -21.88 -16.50 9.22
CA ILE A 216 -21.14 -17.57 8.54
C ILE A 216 -20.57 -18.59 9.54
N SER A 217 -20.03 -18.13 10.66
CA SER A 217 -19.46 -19.03 11.68
C SER A 217 -20.54 -19.73 12.50
N GLY A 218 -21.66 -19.04 12.72
CA GLY A 218 -22.83 -19.52 13.44
C GLY A 218 -23.55 -20.67 12.75
N LEU A 219 -23.54 -20.71 11.41
CA LEU A 219 -24.11 -21.81 10.63
C LEU A 219 -23.56 -23.18 11.04
N LEU A 220 -22.26 -23.28 11.32
CA LEU A 220 -21.62 -24.54 11.70
C LEU A 220 -22.05 -25.04 13.09
N LYS A 221 -22.46 -24.11 13.96
CA LYS A 221 -22.85 -24.39 15.35
C LYS A 221 -24.35 -24.28 15.59
N ASN A 222 -25.13 -23.89 14.58
CA ASN A 222 -26.53 -23.52 14.68
C ASN A 222 -26.81 -22.50 15.82
N THR A 223 -25.98 -21.46 15.92
CA THR A 223 -26.13 -20.41 16.95
C THR A 223 -25.64 -19.05 16.46
N ILE A 224 -26.25 -17.98 16.97
CA ILE A 224 -25.77 -16.60 16.76
C ILE A 224 -24.76 -16.15 17.83
N ASN A 225 -24.61 -16.94 18.90
CA ASN A 225 -23.66 -16.67 19.97
C ASN A 225 -22.27 -17.13 19.54
N VAL A 226 -21.65 -16.35 18.65
CA VAL A 226 -20.33 -16.60 18.07
C VAL A 226 -19.35 -15.60 18.64
N ASP A 227 -18.24 -16.09 19.19
CA ASP A 227 -17.12 -15.25 19.60
C ASP A 227 -15.97 -15.26 18.58
N VAL A 228 -14.92 -14.48 18.83
CA VAL A 228 -13.74 -14.42 17.96
C VAL A 228 -13.02 -15.78 17.87
N ARG A 229 -13.03 -16.59 18.93
CA ARG A 229 -12.39 -17.91 18.91
C ARG A 229 -13.13 -18.83 17.95
N ASP A 230 -14.44 -18.75 17.91
CA ASP A 230 -15.29 -19.53 17.01
C ASP A 230 -15.03 -19.20 15.55
N ILE A 231 -14.89 -17.90 15.22
CA ILE A 231 -14.51 -17.43 13.89
C ILE A 231 -13.12 -18.00 13.51
N MET A 232 -12.14 -17.92 14.41
CA MET A 232 -10.81 -18.48 14.18
C MET A 232 -10.81 -20.00 14.01
N THR A 233 -11.61 -20.72 14.81
CA THR A 233 -11.77 -22.17 14.69
C THR A 233 -12.42 -22.55 13.36
N ARG A 234 -13.38 -21.75 12.86
CA ARG A 234 -13.93 -21.94 11.52
C ARG A 234 -12.86 -21.74 10.45
N TRP A 235 -12.13 -20.62 10.49
CA TRP A 235 -11.11 -20.31 9.48
C TRP A 235 -10.06 -21.41 9.34
N LYS A 236 -9.76 -22.14 10.43
CA LYS A 236 -8.87 -23.32 10.39
C LYS A 236 -9.38 -24.52 9.58
N LYS A 237 -10.67 -24.56 9.26
CA LYS A 237 -11.36 -25.73 8.69
C LYS A 237 -11.92 -25.49 7.29
N VAL A 238 -11.82 -24.27 6.78
CA VAL A 238 -12.40 -23.89 5.49
C VAL A 238 -11.31 -23.47 4.51
N ASP A 239 -11.63 -23.55 3.23
CA ASP A 239 -10.75 -23.01 2.19
C ASP A 239 -10.63 -21.48 2.31
N SER A 240 -9.48 -20.94 1.88
CA SER A 240 -9.20 -19.50 1.99
C SER A 240 -10.17 -18.63 1.18
N HIS A 241 -10.74 -19.15 0.09
CA HIS A 241 -11.79 -18.45 -0.65
C HIS A 241 -13.12 -18.31 0.13
N GLN A 242 -13.28 -19.04 1.25
CA GLN A 242 -14.43 -18.93 2.16
C GLN A 242 -14.14 -18.06 3.41
N VAL A 243 -12.97 -17.42 3.43
CA VAL A 243 -12.61 -16.32 4.33
C VAL A 243 -12.92 -15.00 3.62
N LEU A 244 -12.81 -13.87 4.33
CA LEU A 244 -12.89 -12.55 3.72
C LEU A 244 -11.73 -12.36 2.73
N GLU A 245 -12.06 -11.95 1.52
CA GLU A 245 -11.08 -11.62 0.48
C GLU A 245 -10.82 -10.11 0.51
N ALA A 246 -9.56 -9.71 0.61
CA ALA A 246 -9.14 -8.31 0.58
C ALA A 246 -8.53 -7.97 -0.79
N HIS A 247 -8.95 -6.84 -1.34
CA HIS A 247 -8.44 -6.23 -2.55
C HIS A 247 -7.66 -4.99 -2.15
N LEU A 248 -6.35 -5.14 -2.02
CA LEU A 248 -5.44 -4.07 -1.63
C LEU A 248 -5.06 -3.21 -2.86
N PRO A 249 -4.43 -2.04 -2.65
CA PRO A 249 -3.99 -1.18 -3.74
C PRO A 249 -3.13 -1.93 -4.77
N GLN A 250 -3.13 -1.43 -6.00
CA GLN A 250 -2.39 -2.04 -7.11
C GLN A 250 -0.91 -2.28 -6.76
N LEU A 251 -0.31 -1.39 -5.98
CA LEU A 251 1.01 -1.51 -5.39
C LEU A 251 0.91 -1.34 -3.87
N VAL A 252 1.37 -2.34 -3.12
CA VAL A 252 1.45 -2.28 -1.67
C VAL A 252 2.92 -2.13 -1.28
N PRO A 253 3.33 -1.01 -0.64
CA PRO A 253 4.68 -0.85 -0.14
C PRO A 253 5.06 -1.97 0.81
N LEU A 254 6.33 -2.42 0.75
CA LEU A 254 6.83 -3.46 1.64
C LEU A 254 6.78 -3.05 3.12
N ASP A 255 6.72 -1.75 3.42
CA ASP A 255 6.55 -1.22 4.77
C ASP A 255 5.18 -1.57 5.39
N TYR A 256 4.19 -1.94 4.57
CA TYR A 256 2.93 -2.51 5.05
C TYR A 256 3.04 -3.98 5.41
N ILE A 257 4.16 -4.66 5.11
CA ILE A 257 4.41 -6.01 5.59
C ILE A 257 4.86 -5.91 7.04
N GLU A 258 4.03 -6.45 7.93
CA GLU A 258 4.30 -6.51 9.35
C GLU A 258 5.23 -7.68 9.69
N GLU A 259 4.99 -8.84 9.08
CA GLU A 259 5.74 -10.07 9.31
C GLU A 259 5.87 -10.89 8.02
N VAL A 260 6.99 -11.61 7.91
CA VAL A 260 7.27 -12.59 6.86
C VAL A 260 7.68 -13.89 7.54
N TYR A 261 6.97 -14.98 7.28
CA TYR A 261 7.36 -16.31 7.73
C TYR A 261 7.85 -17.13 6.54
N ILE A 262 9.01 -17.78 6.73
CA ILE A 262 9.61 -18.66 5.74
C ILE A 262 10.24 -19.90 6.42
N ALA A 263 10.07 -21.08 5.83
CA ALA A 263 10.73 -22.31 6.29
C ALA A 263 12.25 -22.24 6.04
N LYS A 264 13.05 -22.90 6.89
CA LYS A 264 14.52 -22.81 6.86
C LYS A 264 15.08 -23.21 5.50
N ASN A 265 14.75 -24.43 5.07
CA ASN A 265 15.28 -25.00 3.84
C ASN A 265 14.76 -24.27 2.59
N LEU A 266 13.56 -23.66 2.66
CA LEU A 266 13.08 -22.79 1.59
C LEU A 266 13.90 -21.49 1.52
N PHE A 267 14.17 -20.83 2.66
CA PHE A 267 15.02 -19.65 2.69
C PHE A 267 16.44 -19.96 2.18
N ASP A 268 17.01 -21.09 2.62
CA ASP A 268 18.35 -21.52 2.22
C ASP A 268 18.42 -21.87 0.72
N SER A 269 17.29 -22.23 0.10
CA SER A 269 17.19 -22.48 -1.35
C SER A 269 17.21 -21.19 -2.19
N LEU A 270 16.99 -20.02 -1.59
CA LEU A 270 17.06 -18.73 -2.28
C LEU A 270 18.52 -18.41 -2.64
N THR A 271 18.71 -17.60 -3.69
CA THR A 271 20.06 -17.12 -4.03
C THR A 271 20.66 -16.29 -2.89
N PRO A 272 22.00 -16.25 -2.74
CA PRO A 272 22.65 -15.44 -1.70
C PRO A 272 22.21 -13.97 -1.74
N ALA A 273 22.03 -13.41 -2.94
CA ALA A 273 21.55 -12.04 -3.11
C ALA A 273 20.11 -11.84 -2.64
N ALA A 274 19.22 -12.81 -2.88
CA ALA A 274 17.84 -12.76 -2.40
C ALA A 274 17.78 -12.92 -0.87
N GLN A 275 18.60 -13.79 -0.29
CA GLN A 275 18.70 -13.95 1.16
C GLN A 275 19.19 -12.65 1.84
N GLU A 276 20.23 -12.02 1.31
CA GLU A 276 20.74 -10.74 1.82
C GLU A 276 19.69 -9.63 1.68
N SER A 277 19.04 -9.54 0.52
CA SER A 277 18.01 -8.54 0.25
C SER A 277 16.82 -8.70 1.20
N ALA A 278 16.32 -9.93 1.39
CA ALA A 278 15.21 -10.21 2.32
C ALA A 278 15.57 -9.79 3.75
N LYS A 279 16.76 -10.17 4.24
CA LYS A 279 17.24 -9.79 5.58
C LYS A 279 17.36 -8.28 5.73
N LYS A 280 17.86 -7.58 4.71
CA LYS A 280 18.04 -6.12 4.72
C LYS A 280 16.73 -5.35 4.71
N ILE A 281 15.76 -5.82 3.92
CA ILE A 281 14.46 -5.17 3.74
C ILE A 281 13.57 -5.42 4.96
N PHE A 282 13.38 -6.68 5.35
CA PHE A 282 12.40 -7.07 6.37
C PHE A 282 12.95 -7.04 7.79
N ARG A 283 14.27 -7.21 7.98
CA ARG A 283 14.94 -7.13 9.29
C ARG A 283 14.22 -8.00 10.34
N ASP A 284 13.76 -7.38 11.43
CA ASP A 284 13.09 -8.03 12.55
C ASP A 284 11.72 -8.62 12.17
N SER A 285 11.13 -8.19 11.06
CA SER A 285 9.90 -8.77 10.51
C SER A 285 10.13 -10.09 9.76
N LEU A 286 11.38 -10.50 9.50
CA LEU A 286 11.69 -11.76 8.81
C LEU A 286 11.91 -12.92 9.79
N HIS A 287 10.96 -13.86 9.80
CA HIS A 287 10.99 -15.08 10.62
C HIS A 287 11.42 -16.28 9.77
N ILE A 288 12.73 -16.54 9.76
CA ILE A 288 13.26 -17.81 9.25
C ILE A 288 13.02 -18.87 10.33
N THR A 289 12.00 -19.71 10.11
CA THR A 289 11.60 -20.71 11.10
C THR A 289 12.54 -21.91 11.08
N LYS A 290 12.53 -22.73 12.14
CA LYS A 290 13.33 -23.98 12.20
C LYS A 290 12.76 -25.13 11.37
N HIS A 291 11.60 -24.95 10.75
CA HIS A 291 10.93 -26.01 10.01
C HIS A 291 11.64 -26.27 8.69
N GLU A 292 11.67 -27.54 8.29
CA GLU A 292 12.05 -27.96 6.96
C GLU A 292 10.81 -28.54 6.28
N ILE A 293 10.51 -28.05 5.08
CA ILE A 293 9.33 -28.46 4.30
C ILE A 293 9.73 -29.27 3.08
N ASN A 294 8.86 -30.15 2.62
CA ASN A 294 9.08 -30.87 1.38
C ASN A 294 8.94 -29.92 0.16
N LEU A 295 10.06 -29.53 -0.44
CA LEU A 295 10.11 -28.61 -1.57
C LEU A 295 9.65 -29.24 -2.90
N THR A 296 9.51 -30.57 -2.98
CA THR A 296 9.09 -31.25 -4.21
C THR A 296 7.59 -31.45 -4.32
N ASP A 297 6.85 -31.31 -3.21
CA ASP A 297 5.39 -31.26 -3.23
C ASP A 297 4.96 -29.91 -3.83
N THR A 298 4.41 -29.91 -5.03
CA THR A 298 3.96 -28.70 -5.73
C THR A 298 2.56 -28.24 -5.29
N GLY A 299 1.97 -28.91 -4.29
CA GLY A 299 0.66 -28.59 -3.74
C GLY A 299 -0.49 -29.10 -4.62
N GLY A 300 -1.30 -30.01 -4.06
CA GLY A 300 -2.59 -30.37 -4.65
C GLY A 300 -3.64 -29.24 -4.52
N GLY A 301 -4.85 -29.41 -5.03
CA GLY A 301 -5.97 -28.53 -4.66
C GLY A 301 -6.43 -28.80 -3.22
N GLY A 302 -6.71 -27.77 -2.41
CA GLY A 302 -7.31 -27.93 -1.07
C GLY A 302 -6.82 -26.96 -0.01
N SER A 303 -7.40 -27.06 1.19
CA SER A 303 -7.12 -26.18 2.34
C SER A 303 -6.05 -26.72 3.31
N GLN A 304 -5.49 -27.90 3.03
CA GLN A 304 -4.44 -28.52 3.85
C GLN A 304 -3.41 -29.21 2.95
N PRO A 305 -2.09 -29.01 3.22
CA PRO A 305 -1.05 -29.76 2.53
C PRO A 305 -1.21 -31.26 2.76
N SER A 306 -1.04 -32.04 1.69
CA SER A 306 -0.90 -33.50 1.80
C SER A 306 0.37 -33.91 2.54
N ASP A 307 1.42 -33.08 2.43
CA ASP A 307 2.69 -33.30 3.10
C ASP A 307 2.67 -32.83 4.56
N LYS A 308 3.03 -33.74 5.47
CA LYS A 308 3.02 -33.50 6.92
C LYS A 308 3.99 -32.40 7.35
N SER A 309 5.13 -32.23 6.67
CA SER A 309 6.11 -31.20 7.03
C SER A 309 5.58 -29.80 6.72
N ARG A 310 4.89 -29.64 5.59
CA ARG A 310 4.18 -28.40 5.22
C ARG A 310 3.02 -28.11 6.17
N ALA A 311 2.21 -29.12 6.50
CA ALA A 311 1.11 -28.97 7.45
C ALA A 311 1.61 -28.50 8.83
N ASN A 312 2.67 -29.13 9.35
CA ASN A 312 3.29 -28.73 10.62
C ASN A 312 3.80 -27.28 10.60
N TYR A 313 4.46 -26.87 9.51
CA TYR A 313 4.94 -25.50 9.35
C TYR A 313 3.78 -24.49 9.32
N GLN A 314 2.74 -24.77 8.55
CA GLN A 314 1.55 -23.94 8.45
C GLN A 314 0.84 -23.80 9.82
N ASP A 315 0.66 -24.91 10.54
CA ASP A 315 0.06 -24.93 11.88
C ASP A 315 0.89 -24.12 12.89
N TYR A 316 2.22 -24.19 12.80
CA TYR A 316 3.12 -23.38 13.61
C TYR A 316 2.91 -21.89 13.36
N VAL A 317 2.97 -21.44 12.09
CA VAL A 317 2.80 -20.03 11.75
C VAL A 317 1.42 -19.55 12.21
N MET A 318 0.37 -20.34 11.95
CA MET A 318 -0.99 -20.00 12.38
C MET A 318 -1.13 -19.85 13.90
N SER A 319 -0.49 -20.75 14.66
CA SER A 319 -0.50 -20.67 16.12
C SER A 319 0.20 -19.41 16.62
N ALA A 320 1.34 -19.04 16.02
CA ALA A 320 2.05 -17.80 16.33
C ALA A 320 1.20 -16.55 16.04
N LEU A 321 0.51 -16.51 14.89
CA LEU A 321 -0.38 -15.41 14.53
C LEU A 321 -1.58 -15.28 15.49
N ILE A 322 -2.18 -16.39 15.89
CA ILE A 322 -3.29 -16.40 16.86
C ILE A 322 -2.82 -15.97 18.24
N GLU A 323 -1.64 -16.41 18.69
CA GLU A 323 -1.08 -15.97 19.96
C GLU A 323 -0.84 -14.45 19.94
N LYS A 324 -0.25 -13.94 18.85
CA LYS A 324 -0.01 -12.51 18.65
C LYS A 324 -1.31 -11.71 18.62
N PHE A 325 -2.33 -12.20 17.93
CA PHE A 325 -3.67 -11.62 17.96
C PHE A 325 -4.22 -11.57 19.39
N ASN A 326 -4.14 -12.66 20.15
CA ASN A 326 -4.64 -12.69 21.52
C ASN A 326 -3.90 -11.72 22.46
N LYS A 327 -2.60 -11.49 22.24
CA LYS A 327 -1.84 -10.46 22.97
C LYS A 327 -2.25 -9.03 22.60
N ARG A 328 -2.79 -8.85 21.39
CA ARG A 328 -3.16 -7.55 20.83
C ARG A 328 -4.63 -7.20 20.97
N LYS A 329 -5.55 -8.17 21.00
CA LYS A 329 -7.00 -7.92 21.00
C LYS A 329 -7.48 -7.04 22.16
N ASP A 330 -6.77 -7.12 23.30
CA ASP A 330 -7.07 -6.30 24.49
C ASP A 330 -6.36 -4.94 24.44
N ARG A 331 -5.44 -4.74 23.48
CA ARG A 331 -4.70 -3.50 23.21
C ARG A 331 -5.18 -2.78 21.94
N THR A 332 -5.92 -3.45 21.07
CA THR A 332 -6.52 -2.87 19.87
C THR A 332 -7.61 -1.90 20.29
N ARG A 333 -7.28 -0.62 20.34
CA ARG A 333 -8.28 0.45 20.32
C ARG A 333 -9.11 0.26 19.05
N HIS A 334 -10.43 0.27 19.18
CA HIS A 334 -11.32 0.25 18.02
C HIS A 334 -10.97 1.44 17.11
N LEU A 335 -10.37 1.16 15.95
CA LEU A 335 -10.04 2.16 14.95
C LEU A 335 -11.34 2.57 14.26
N HIS A 336 -11.93 3.67 14.72
CA HIS A 336 -13.02 4.34 14.03
C HIS A 336 -12.45 5.62 13.41
N GLY A 337 -12.28 5.62 12.08
CA GLY A 337 -11.94 6.80 11.31
C GLY A 337 -13.05 7.08 10.31
N SER A 338 -13.35 8.34 10.07
CA SER A 338 -14.14 8.75 8.91
C SER A 338 -13.18 9.03 7.76
N VAL A 339 -13.34 8.33 6.64
CA VAL A 339 -12.60 8.65 5.40
C VAL A 339 -13.42 9.71 4.64
N LEU A 340 -12.82 10.88 4.44
CA LEU A 340 -13.34 11.93 3.57
C LEU A 340 -12.70 11.75 2.19
N THR A 341 -13.46 11.19 1.24
CA THR A 341 -13.07 11.15 -0.16
C THR A 341 -13.48 12.48 -0.81
N LEU A 342 -12.50 13.29 -1.20
CA LEU A 342 -12.75 14.49 -2.00
C LEU A 342 -12.77 14.09 -3.48
N ALA A 343 -13.78 14.53 -4.22
CA ALA A 343 -13.81 14.32 -5.68
C ALA A 343 -12.64 15.09 -6.33
N PRO A 344 -12.00 14.54 -7.39
CA PRO A 344 -11.03 15.28 -8.16
C PRO A 344 -11.73 16.52 -8.74
N SER A 345 -11.28 17.70 -8.34
CA SER A 345 -11.84 18.95 -8.82
C SER A 345 -10.75 19.97 -9.07
N ALA A 346 -10.81 20.57 -10.26
CA ALA A 346 -9.94 21.66 -10.70
C ALA A 346 -9.99 22.79 -9.67
N PHE A 347 -8.87 22.96 -8.97
CA PHE A 347 -8.75 23.67 -7.70
C PHE A 347 -8.99 25.19 -7.77
N THR A 348 -9.24 25.76 -8.95
CA THR A 348 -9.25 27.22 -9.15
C THR A 348 -10.63 27.86 -9.11
N ASP A 349 -11.72 27.13 -9.34
CA ASP A 349 -12.93 27.82 -9.83
C ASP A 349 -14.07 28.00 -8.80
N HIS A 350 -14.09 27.29 -7.67
CA HIS A 350 -15.26 27.34 -6.77
C HIS A 350 -14.89 27.37 -5.28
N ILE A 351 -14.57 28.57 -4.78
CA ILE A 351 -14.57 28.84 -3.34
C ILE A 351 -16.02 28.84 -2.82
N MET A 352 -16.36 27.77 -2.11
CA MET A 352 -17.10 27.86 -0.86
C MET A 352 -16.29 27.09 0.18
N LEU A 353 -15.75 27.81 1.16
CA LEU A 353 -15.01 27.19 2.26
C LEU A 353 -15.91 26.14 2.93
N PRO A 354 -15.45 24.88 3.10
CA PRO A 354 -16.23 23.89 3.82
C PRO A 354 -16.48 24.38 5.26
N PRO A 355 -17.63 24.02 5.86
CA PRO A 355 -17.93 24.39 7.23
C PRO A 355 -16.78 23.95 8.16
N THR A 356 -16.41 24.81 9.10
CA THR A 356 -15.45 24.47 10.15
C THR A 356 -15.87 23.17 10.85
N ILE A 357 -14.92 22.45 11.43
CA ILE A 357 -15.19 21.19 12.17
C ILE A 357 -16.29 21.41 13.23
N GLY A 358 -16.33 22.58 13.87
CA GLY A 358 -17.40 22.98 14.79
C GLY A 358 -18.78 23.11 14.13
N GLN A 359 -18.85 23.68 12.92
CA GLN A 359 -20.09 23.84 12.16
C GLN A 359 -20.61 22.51 11.63
N ALA A 360 -19.75 21.66 11.08
CA ALA A 360 -20.11 20.32 10.62
C ALA A 360 -20.60 19.43 11.78
N ARG A 361 -19.93 19.49 12.94
CA ARG A 361 -20.33 18.79 14.16
C ARG A 361 -21.65 19.32 14.74
N THR A 362 -21.87 20.63 14.73
CA THR A 362 -23.13 21.25 15.20
C THR A 362 -24.32 20.81 14.34
N GLN A 363 -24.11 20.71 13.03
CA GLN A 363 -25.14 20.27 12.08
C GLN A 363 -25.43 18.75 12.18
N TYR A 364 -24.39 17.95 12.43
CA TYR A 364 -24.51 16.52 12.71
C TYR A 364 -25.22 16.23 14.04
N LEU A 365 -24.89 16.94 15.11
CA LEU A 365 -25.53 16.81 16.43
C LEU A 365 -26.99 17.27 16.42
N ARG A 366 -27.34 18.23 15.57
CA ARG A 366 -28.74 18.66 15.36
C ARG A 366 -29.60 17.58 14.69
N THR A 367 -28.98 16.68 13.92
CA THR A 367 -29.68 15.64 13.15
C THR A 367 -29.62 14.26 13.80
N HIS A 368 -28.66 13.99 14.69
CA HIS A 368 -28.44 12.68 15.31
C HIS A 368 -28.36 12.80 16.84
N LYS A 369 -29.48 12.51 17.52
CA LYS A 369 -29.67 12.63 18.99
C LYS A 369 -28.94 11.57 19.84
N GLN A 370 -27.97 10.85 19.30
CA GLN A 370 -27.17 9.89 20.07
C GLN A 370 -25.68 10.10 19.80
N SER A 371 -24.95 10.50 20.84
CA SER A 371 -23.51 10.70 20.83
C SER A 371 -22.78 9.37 20.75
N SER A 372 -21.93 9.20 19.73
CA SER A 372 -20.95 8.10 19.70
C SER A 372 -19.80 8.39 20.67
N ASN A 373 -19.31 7.34 21.32
CA ASN A 373 -18.25 7.39 22.35
C ASN A 373 -16.81 7.37 21.76
N SER A 374 -16.62 7.70 20.48
CA SER A 374 -15.27 7.76 19.89
C SER A 374 -14.66 9.13 20.08
N ASP A 375 -13.46 9.12 20.64
CA ASP A 375 -12.70 10.32 20.95
C ASP A 375 -11.57 10.59 19.95
N ASP A 376 -11.34 9.75 18.94
CA ASP A 376 -10.24 9.99 17.97
C ASP A 376 -10.73 10.75 16.71
N ILE A 377 -9.93 11.69 16.20
CA ILE A 377 -10.14 12.47 14.97
C ILE A 377 -8.99 12.16 14.01
N TYR A 378 -9.27 11.91 12.74
CA TYR A 378 -8.25 11.70 11.69
C TYR A 378 -8.41 12.74 10.60
N ILE A 379 -7.30 13.35 10.18
CA ILE A 379 -7.25 14.36 9.13
C ILE A 379 -6.20 13.93 8.12
N TYR A 380 -6.63 13.74 6.88
CA TYR A 380 -5.75 13.37 5.76
C TYR A 380 -5.60 14.54 4.80
N TRP A 381 -4.40 14.72 4.28
CA TRP A 381 -4.13 15.67 3.22
C TRP A 381 -2.96 15.20 2.39
N GLU A 382 -2.85 15.73 1.18
CA GLU A 382 -1.82 15.37 0.23
C GLU A 382 -0.97 16.61 -0.08
N THR A 383 0.36 16.47 -0.06
CA THR A 383 1.25 17.54 -0.50
C THR A 383 2.50 16.97 -1.16
N MET A 384 3.05 17.74 -2.09
CA MET A 384 4.34 17.48 -2.73
C MET A 384 5.42 18.35 -2.07
N TYR A 385 6.67 17.88 -2.04
CA TYR A 385 7.88 18.63 -1.61
C TYR A 385 7.98 19.11 -0.15
N GLY A 386 6.94 18.94 0.67
CA GLY A 386 6.94 19.44 2.05
C GLY A 386 6.83 20.97 2.11
N ASP A 387 7.21 21.58 3.24
CA ASP A 387 6.99 23.01 3.56
C ASP A 387 5.51 23.40 3.64
N MET A 388 4.75 22.57 4.35
CA MET A 388 3.31 22.78 4.53
C MET A 388 2.98 22.83 6.00
N MET A 389 2.06 23.73 6.35
CA MET A 389 1.52 23.86 7.68
C MET A 389 0.00 23.69 7.67
N VAL A 390 -0.48 22.71 8.45
CA VAL A 390 -1.88 22.58 8.80
C VAL A 390 -2.06 23.20 10.18
N THR A 391 -2.96 24.17 10.28
CA THR A 391 -3.31 24.83 11.56
C THR A 391 -4.76 24.54 11.86
N LEU A 392 -5.03 23.92 13.01
CA LEU A 392 -6.37 23.60 13.47
C LEU A 392 -6.73 24.53 14.62
N SER A 393 -7.88 25.18 14.51
CA SER A 393 -8.47 26.01 15.54
C SER A 393 -9.95 25.70 15.65
N ASP A 394 -10.50 25.86 16.85
CA ASP A 394 -11.93 25.91 17.12
C ASP A 394 -12.56 27.26 16.77
N GLU A 395 -11.74 28.30 16.59
CA GLU A 395 -12.12 29.64 16.18
C GLU A 395 -11.69 29.95 14.73
N ARG A 396 -12.31 30.97 14.13
CA ARG A 396 -11.95 31.40 12.78
C ARG A 396 -10.63 32.16 12.84
N ILE A 397 -9.64 31.65 12.11
CA ILE A 397 -8.37 32.35 11.87
C ILE A 397 -8.61 33.44 10.81
N ASP A 398 -8.29 34.68 11.15
CA ASP A 398 -8.30 35.87 10.29
C ASP A 398 -6.85 36.16 9.87
N PRO A 399 -6.49 35.98 8.59
CA PRO A 399 -5.12 36.18 8.13
C PRO A 399 -4.67 37.64 8.21
N ASP A 400 -5.60 38.59 8.30
CA ASP A 400 -5.32 40.03 8.29
C ASP A 400 -5.15 40.60 9.71
N LYS A 401 -5.30 39.77 10.75
CA LYS A 401 -5.23 40.21 12.16
C LYS A 401 -4.37 39.27 12.99
N THR A 402 -3.62 39.86 13.93
CA THR A 402 -2.98 39.08 15.00
C THR A 402 -4.04 38.61 15.99
N GLN A 403 -4.10 37.31 16.23
CA GLN A 403 -5.07 36.68 17.14
C GLN A 403 -4.32 35.86 18.20
N PRO A 404 -3.68 36.50 19.19
CA PRO A 404 -2.80 35.84 20.16
C PRO A 404 -3.57 34.95 21.15
N ASP A 405 -4.87 35.17 21.30
CA ASP A 405 -5.72 34.41 22.22
C ASP A 405 -6.24 33.11 21.60
N ILE A 406 -6.11 32.94 20.28
CA ILE A 406 -6.53 31.70 19.60
C ILE A 406 -5.47 30.62 19.81
N GLN A 407 -5.88 29.54 20.48
CA GLN A 407 -5.07 28.33 20.60
C GLN A 407 -5.27 27.44 19.37
N CYS A 408 -4.16 27.11 18.71
CA CYS A 408 -4.15 26.20 17.57
C CYS A 408 -3.31 24.96 17.83
N LEU A 409 -3.70 23.85 17.21
CA LEU A 409 -2.78 22.76 16.93
C LEU A 409 -2.11 23.03 15.59
N VAL A 410 -0.80 23.22 15.63
CA VAL A 410 0.05 23.47 14.47
C VAL A 410 0.79 22.19 14.10
N CYS A 411 0.54 21.72 12.89
CA CYS A 411 1.22 20.61 12.27
C CYS A 411 2.05 21.11 11.10
N TYR A 412 3.37 21.06 11.22
CA TYR A 412 4.30 21.45 10.17
C TYR A 412 5.02 20.23 9.61
N ILE A 413 4.95 20.10 8.29
CA ILE A 413 5.72 19.13 7.52
C ILE A 413 6.92 19.86 6.97
N ALA A 414 8.10 19.37 7.34
CA ALA A 414 9.35 19.96 6.92
C ALA A 414 9.49 19.99 5.40
N GLU A 415 10.15 21.04 4.91
CA GLU A 415 10.66 21.08 3.53
C GLU A 415 11.54 19.86 3.25
N ARG A 416 11.67 19.56 1.95
CA ARG A 416 12.49 18.49 1.41
C ARG A 416 13.82 18.29 2.17
N PRO A 417 14.12 17.07 2.68
CA PRO A 417 15.43 16.68 3.17
C PRO A 417 16.56 17.04 2.20
N SER A 418 17.66 17.62 2.71
CA SER A 418 18.84 17.91 1.90
C SER A 418 19.50 16.60 1.45
N THR A 419 19.58 16.41 0.14
CA THR A 419 20.22 15.27 -0.53
C THR A 419 21.67 15.55 -0.92
N ILE A 420 22.23 16.68 -0.46
CA ILE A 420 23.57 17.17 -0.83
C ILE A 420 24.68 16.30 -0.20
N THR A 421 24.41 15.66 0.95
CA THR A 421 25.36 14.78 1.66
C THR A 421 24.89 13.32 1.70
N ALA A 422 25.81 12.36 1.72
CA ALA A 422 25.51 10.92 1.83
C ALA A 422 24.75 10.53 3.12
N THR A 423 24.75 11.41 4.11
CA THR A 423 23.98 11.33 5.34
C THR A 423 22.63 12.03 5.17
N TYR A 424 21.54 11.30 5.44
CA TYR A 424 20.18 11.84 5.51
C TYR A 424 20.11 13.03 6.48
N SER A 425 19.68 14.19 5.99
CA SER A 425 19.39 15.35 6.83
C SER A 425 18.07 15.98 6.39
N GLU A 426 17.12 16.10 7.31
CA GLU A 426 15.89 16.86 7.11
C GLU A 426 15.81 17.96 8.17
N THR A 427 15.15 19.06 7.81
CA THR A 427 14.59 19.96 8.81
C THR A 427 13.50 19.22 9.59
N TYR A 428 13.21 19.68 10.80
CA TYR A 428 12.31 18.92 11.67
C TYR A 428 10.84 19.18 11.31
N SER A 429 10.08 18.11 11.08
CA SER A 429 8.60 18.17 11.08
C SER A 429 8.14 18.21 12.53
N TYR A 430 7.07 18.94 12.84
CA TYR A 430 6.66 19.10 14.24
C TYR A 430 5.14 19.19 14.43
N LEU A 431 4.74 18.83 15.65
CA LEU A 431 3.44 19.14 16.23
C LEU A 431 3.64 20.10 17.39
N ASN A 432 2.86 21.16 17.43
CA ASN A 432 2.93 22.14 18.50
C ASN A 432 1.56 22.75 18.80
N ALA A 433 1.30 23.06 20.07
CA ALA A 433 0.22 23.96 20.44
C ALA A 433 0.73 25.41 20.42
N GLY A 434 -0.06 26.35 19.91
CA GLY A 434 0.30 27.78 19.91
C GLY A 434 -0.57 28.64 19.01
N GLU A 435 -0.19 29.91 18.85
CA GLU A 435 -0.95 30.87 18.04
C GLU A 435 -0.82 30.58 16.53
N PRO A 436 -1.79 31.04 15.71
CA PRO A 436 -1.68 31.03 14.26
C PRO A 436 -0.37 31.66 13.76
N TYR A 437 0.16 31.15 12.64
CA TYR A 437 1.29 31.76 11.90
C TYR A 437 2.63 31.87 12.66
N ARG A 438 2.82 31.21 13.81
CA ARG A 438 4.09 31.24 14.58
C ARG A 438 5.21 30.36 14.04
N HIS A 439 5.08 29.81 12.83
CA HIS A 439 6.10 28.95 12.23
C HIS A 439 7.49 29.61 12.20
N SER A 440 7.58 30.88 11.83
CA SER A 440 8.85 31.64 11.81
C SER A 440 9.50 31.73 13.19
N VAL A 441 8.70 31.96 14.25
CA VAL A 441 9.18 32.01 15.63
C VAL A 441 9.61 30.63 16.13
N ILE A 442 8.86 29.57 15.79
CA ILE A 442 9.22 28.19 16.12
C ILE A 442 10.52 27.79 15.42
N LYS A 443 10.69 28.16 14.15
CA LYS A 443 11.91 27.92 13.36
C LYS A 443 13.16 28.54 14.01
N ILE A 444 13.03 29.75 14.57
CA ILE A 444 14.13 30.46 15.26
C ILE A 444 14.40 29.87 16.65
N THR A 445 13.33 29.58 17.42
CA THR A 445 13.48 29.18 18.82
C THR A 445 13.76 27.69 19.00
N GLY A 446 13.38 26.85 18.03
CA GLY A 446 13.52 25.39 18.08
C GLY A 446 12.65 24.70 19.13
N LYS A 447 11.78 25.45 19.84
CA LYS A 447 10.94 24.92 20.90
C LYS A 447 9.62 24.44 20.32
N CYS A 448 9.46 23.12 20.25
CA CYS A 448 8.24 22.46 19.80
C CYS A 448 7.90 21.30 20.74
N SER A 449 6.61 21.00 20.86
CA SER A 449 6.11 19.96 21.78
C SER A 449 6.52 18.55 21.32
N SER A 450 6.52 18.30 20.01
CA SER A 450 7.02 17.06 19.42
C SER A 450 7.61 17.36 18.04
N SER A 451 8.75 16.76 17.72
CA SER A 451 9.35 16.88 16.39
C SER A 451 10.10 15.63 15.96
N SER A 452 10.25 15.49 14.65
CA SER A 452 11.02 14.42 14.02
C SER A 452 11.96 15.01 12.98
N ARG A 453 13.21 14.53 13.01
CA ARG A 453 14.25 14.76 11.98
C ARG A 453 14.49 13.51 11.13
N THR A 454 13.54 12.57 11.14
CA THR A 454 13.49 11.43 10.21
C THR A 454 12.08 11.14 9.72
N PHE A 455 11.21 12.15 9.70
CA PHE A 455 9.80 12.03 9.38
C PHE A 455 9.56 11.50 7.96
N HIS A 456 10.37 11.93 7.00
CA HIS A 456 10.25 11.50 5.60
C HIS A 456 11.16 10.31 5.24
N ARG A 457 11.79 9.69 6.23
CA ARG A 457 12.80 8.66 5.99
C ARG A 457 12.16 7.41 5.37
N GLY A 458 12.38 7.22 4.08
CA GLY A 458 11.85 6.07 3.32
C GLY A 458 10.64 6.42 2.44
N ALA A 459 10.06 7.61 2.59
CA ALA A 459 8.96 8.08 1.76
C ALA A 459 9.46 8.62 0.39
N ASN A 460 8.64 8.46 -0.65
CA ASN A 460 8.86 9.09 -1.96
C ASN A 460 8.33 10.53 -1.94
N ILE A 461 9.08 11.44 -1.29
CA ILE A 461 8.77 12.88 -1.15
C ILE A 461 8.77 13.67 -2.47
N GLU A 462 9.18 13.04 -3.57
CA GLU A 462 9.23 13.61 -4.91
C GLU A 462 7.94 13.35 -5.70
N ASN A 463 6.91 12.82 -5.04
CA ASN A 463 5.54 12.73 -5.53
C ASN A 463 4.59 13.29 -4.47
N PHE A 464 3.32 13.43 -4.80
CA PHE A 464 2.29 13.67 -3.81
C PHE A 464 2.34 12.58 -2.74
N LEU A 465 2.51 13.00 -1.49
CA LEU A 465 2.45 12.14 -0.31
C LEU A 465 1.20 12.46 0.46
N THR A 466 0.44 11.42 0.81
CA THR A 466 -0.64 11.55 1.76
C THR A 466 -0.07 11.55 3.18
N TYR A 467 -0.53 12.47 4.02
CA TYR A 467 -0.23 12.58 5.45
C TYR A 467 -1.48 12.33 6.26
N CYS A 468 -1.31 11.87 7.50
CA CYS A 468 -2.40 11.60 8.43
C CYS A 468 -2.08 12.23 9.80
N LEU A 469 -2.97 13.09 10.28
CA LEU A 469 -2.97 13.62 11.63
C LEU A 469 -4.09 12.96 12.42
N LYS A 470 -3.72 12.17 13.42
CA LYS A 470 -4.62 11.58 14.42
C LYS A 470 -4.65 12.46 15.68
N ILE A 471 -5.83 12.77 16.22
CA ILE A 471 -6.01 13.50 17.49
C ILE A 471 -6.91 12.69 18.40
N GLU A 472 -6.45 12.35 19.60
CA GLU A 472 -7.19 11.61 20.61
C GLU A 472 -7.82 12.58 21.62
N LYS A 473 -9.12 12.86 21.56
CA LYS A 473 -9.83 13.83 22.41
C LYS A 473 -9.73 13.53 23.90
N LYS A 474 -9.69 12.25 24.33
CA LYS A 474 -9.56 11.89 25.76
C LYS A 474 -8.24 12.35 26.36
N THR A 475 -7.16 12.19 25.60
CA THR A 475 -5.79 12.38 26.07
C THR A 475 -5.20 13.70 25.56
N GLY A 476 -5.85 14.34 24.58
CA GLY A 476 -5.29 15.45 23.81
C GLY A 476 -4.11 15.04 22.92
N GLN A 477 -3.83 13.74 22.76
CA GLN A 477 -2.65 13.28 22.05
C GLN A 477 -2.81 13.45 20.53
N ALA A 478 -1.89 14.18 19.91
CA ALA A 478 -1.80 14.30 18.45
C ALA A 478 -0.64 13.46 17.89
N THR A 479 -0.89 12.72 16.80
CA THR A 479 0.11 11.90 16.11
C THR A 479 0.07 12.20 14.62
N LEU A 480 1.23 12.51 14.03
CA LEU A 480 1.40 12.77 12.61
C LEU A 480 2.14 11.60 11.94
N SER A 481 1.67 11.15 10.78
CA SER A 481 2.28 10.06 9.99
C SER A 481 2.14 10.28 8.48
N HIS A 482 2.86 9.48 7.67
CA HIS A 482 2.69 9.39 6.22
C HIS A 482 1.84 8.17 5.83
N ALA A 483 1.00 8.29 4.81
CA ALA A 483 0.11 7.25 4.29
C ALA A 483 0.53 6.68 2.90
N GLY A 484 1.49 7.30 2.21
CA GLY A 484 2.10 6.79 0.96
C GLY A 484 1.78 7.62 -0.29
N PRO A 485 2.40 7.31 -1.45
CA PRO A 485 2.10 7.93 -2.75
C PRO A 485 0.89 7.25 -3.42
N ASN A 486 -0.11 8.02 -3.84
CA ASN A 486 -1.36 7.49 -4.40
C ASN A 486 -1.44 7.69 -5.94
N SER A 487 -2.00 6.70 -6.65
CA SER A 487 -2.18 6.68 -8.10
C SER A 487 -3.63 6.96 -8.55
N ILE A 488 -4.54 7.28 -7.64
CA ILE A 488 -5.96 7.51 -7.97
C ILE A 488 -6.30 8.94 -8.45
N TYR A 489 -5.39 9.91 -8.35
CA TYR A 489 -5.63 11.28 -8.88
C TYR A 489 -4.87 11.61 -10.17
N CYS A 490 -4.21 10.63 -10.80
CA CYS A 490 -3.54 10.79 -12.10
C CYS A 490 -4.27 10.10 -13.25
N TYR A 491 -5.60 10.06 -13.22
CA TYR A 491 -6.41 9.77 -14.41
C TYR A 491 -7.24 11.01 -14.77
N GLU A 492 -6.70 11.82 -15.68
CA GLU A 492 -7.35 12.21 -16.96
C GLU A 492 -6.49 13.27 -17.69
N THR A 493 -5.78 12.83 -18.74
CA THR A 493 -5.96 13.26 -20.15
C THR A 493 -5.28 12.25 -21.06
#